data_AF-A0A4Q3SAA9-F1
#
_entry.id   AF-A0A4Q3SAA9-F1
#
_cell.length_a   1.000
_cell.length_b   1.000
_cell.length_c   1.000
_cell.angle_alpha   90.00
_cell.angle_beta   90.00
_cell.angle_gamma   90.00
#
_symmetry.space_group_name_H-M   'P 1'
#
loop_
_entity.id
_entity.type
_entity.pdbx_description
1 polymer ?
#
loop_
_entity_poly.entity_id
_entity_poly.type
_entity_poly.pdbx_seq_one_letter_code
_entity_poly.pdbx_strand_id
1 'polypeptide(L)'
;PRSDANYILIFEIVLMTLLLTMNATDTELQQRSNTAYSHFLTGNFVVSSWLHPLFSGLSDNAVIAVERTAWWLHIVGIFIFLNYLPYSKHLHIILAFPNAYYTRLHPKGEIRNMPSVQNEVLYAMQPELAPADAAPPDKFGAKDVFDLSWRNLLDAYSCTECGRCSAACPATQTGKLLSPRKIMMDTRDRLEDVRKNIKSNGEFKDDGKTLLHQYISVEELRACTTCQACVQECPVNISPLEIIVELRRSLIMEESNAPAEWNAMNSNIENNFAPWKFNPDERDAWMAES
;
A
#
# COMPACT_ATOMS: atom_id res chain seq x y z
N PRO A 1 -8.75 8.86 12.53
CA PRO A 1 -8.58 8.37 11.14
C PRO A 1 -9.71 8.75 10.16
N ARG A 2 -11.00 8.66 10.54
CA ARG A 2 -12.11 8.96 9.61
C ARG A 2 -12.16 10.43 9.15
N SER A 3 -11.85 11.38 10.03
CA SER A 3 -11.87 12.82 9.73
C SER A 3 -10.61 13.31 9.02
N ASP A 4 -9.55 12.51 8.94
CA ASP A 4 -8.25 12.92 8.42
C ASP A 4 -8.33 13.36 6.95
N ALA A 5 -9.05 12.59 6.13
CA ALA A 5 -9.31 12.95 4.74
C ALA A 5 -10.10 14.27 4.61
N ASN A 6 -11.04 14.52 5.53
CA ASN A 6 -11.80 15.77 5.53
C ASN A 6 -10.90 16.96 5.91
N TYR A 7 -10.00 16.79 6.88
CA TYR A 7 -9.06 17.84 7.26
C TYR A 7 -8.12 18.20 6.11
N ILE A 8 -7.60 17.20 5.39
CA ILE A 8 -6.77 17.42 4.21
C ILE A 8 -7.56 18.17 3.13
N LEU A 9 -8.79 17.72 2.81
CA LEU A 9 -9.62 18.37 1.80
C LEU A 9 -9.94 19.83 2.16
N ILE A 10 -10.27 20.11 3.42
CA ILE A 10 -10.49 21.48 3.90
C ILE A 10 -9.21 22.29 3.74
N PHE A 11 -8.06 21.72 4.09
CA PHE A 11 -6.77 22.38 3.96
C PHE A 11 -6.44 22.75 2.50
N GLU A 12 -6.64 21.81 1.58
CA GLU A 12 -6.46 22.00 0.15
C GLU A 12 -7.40 23.07 -0.40
N ILE A 13 -8.68 23.05 -0.03
CA ILE A 13 -9.66 24.07 -0.43
C ILE A 13 -9.21 25.45 0.05
N VAL A 14 -8.77 25.58 1.31
CA VAL A 14 -8.29 26.85 1.87
C VAL A 14 -7.04 27.32 1.14
N LEU A 15 -6.03 26.45 0.96
CA LEU A 15 -4.81 26.81 0.23
C LEU A 15 -5.09 27.23 -1.20
N MET A 16 -5.92 26.49 -1.93
CA MET A 16 -6.30 26.81 -3.31
C MET A 16 -7.08 28.12 -3.39
N THR A 17 -7.99 28.38 -2.44
CA THR A 17 -8.73 29.65 -2.38
C THR A 17 -7.76 30.82 -2.14
N LEU A 18 -6.80 30.68 -1.24
CA LEU A 18 -5.79 31.70 -0.97
C LEU A 18 -4.91 31.94 -2.22
N LEU A 19 -4.48 30.88 -2.90
CA LEU A 19 -3.69 30.97 -4.14
C LEU A 19 -4.46 31.68 -5.25
N LEU A 20 -5.71 31.28 -5.48
CA LEU A 20 -6.55 31.88 -6.52
C LEU A 20 -6.85 33.34 -6.22
N THR A 21 -7.09 33.68 -4.95
CA THR A 21 -7.32 35.05 -4.47
C THR A 21 -6.08 35.92 -4.70
N MET A 22 -4.90 35.44 -4.28
CA MET A 22 -3.63 36.14 -4.45
C MET A 22 -3.35 36.45 -5.93
N ASN A 23 -3.48 35.44 -6.81
CA ASN A 23 -3.30 35.60 -8.25
C ASN A 23 -4.33 36.59 -8.87
N ALA A 24 -5.57 36.59 -8.38
CA ALA A 24 -6.61 37.49 -8.87
C ALA A 24 -6.31 38.94 -8.47
N THR A 25 -5.92 39.18 -7.22
CA THR A 25 -5.58 40.51 -6.72
C THR A 25 -4.30 41.05 -7.35
N ASP A 26 -3.30 40.19 -7.60
CA ASP A 26 -2.06 40.57 -8.27
C ASP A 26 -2.30 41.01 -9.72
N THR A 27 -3.07 40.24 -10.48
CA THR A 27 -3.42 40.59 -11.86
C THR A 27 -4.35 41.80 -11.97
N GLU A 28 -5.26 42.00 -11.02
CA GLU A 28 -6.07 43.23 -10.93
C GLU A 28 -5.19 44.47 -10.70
N LEU A 29 -4.21 44.40 -9.79
CA LEU A 29 -3.26 45.49 -9.53
C LEU A 29 -2.38 45.80 -10.75
N GLN A 30 -2.00 44.77 -11.53
CA GLN A 30 -1.28 44.93 -12.79
C GLN A 30 -2.13 45.64 -13.85
N GLN A 31 -3.42 45.29 -13.99
CA GLN A 31 -4.34 45.98 -14.93
C GLN A 31 -4.52 47.45 -14.57
N ARG A 32 -4.49 47.78 -13.27
CA ARG A 32 -4.54 49.16 -12.76
C ARG A 32 -3.23 49.93 -12.93
N SER A 33 -2.19 49.31 -13.49
CA SER A 33 -0.86 49.90 -13.65
C SER A 33 -0.26 50.38 -12.31
N ASN A 34 -0.52 49.66 -11.22
CA ASN A 34 0.06 49.99 -9.92
C ASN A 34 1.59 49.80 -9.97
N THR A 35 2.35 50.84 -9.62
CA THR A 35 3.80 50.90 -9.85
C THR A 35 4.57 49.75 -9.20
N ALA A 36 4.13 49.24 -8.05
CA ALA A 36 4.81 48.13 -7.36
C ALA A 36 4.63 46.77 -8.06
N TYR A 37 3.55 46.60 -8.84
CA TYR A 37 3.15 45.32 -9.44
C TYR A 37 3.30 45.32 -10.97
N SER A 38 3.30 46.49 -11.62
CA SER A 38 3.44 46.63 -13.07
C SER A 38 4.86 46.39 -13.60
N HIS A 39 5.88 46.32 -12.72
CA HIS A 39 7.27 46.09 -13.12
C HIS A 39 7.55 44.66 -13.57
N PHE A 40 6.83 43.68 -13.00
CA PHE A 40 6.97 42.26 -13.33
C PHE A 40 5.60 41.70 -13.71
N LEU A 41 5.26 41.78 -14.99
CA LEU A 41 3.99 41.26 -15.50
C LEU A 41 3.94 39.75 -15.30
N THR A 42 3.01 39.31 -14.47
CA THR A 42 2.68 37.90 -14.32
C THR A 42 1.73 37.46 -15.43
N GLY A 43 1.73 36.16 -15.76
CA GLY A 43 0.88 35.61 -16.81
C GLY A 43 -0.62 35.79 -16.53
N ASN A 44 -1.43 35.73 -17.58
CA ASN A 44 -2.88 35.88 -17.44
C ASN A 44 -3.47 34.60 -16.79
N PHE A 45 -3.68 34.63 -15.48
CA PHE A 45 -4.22 33.50 -14.72
C PHE A 45 -5.71 33.30 -15.04
N VAL A 46 -6.02 32.47 -16.03
CA VAL A 46 -7.37 32.26 -16.60
C VAL A 46 -8.45 31.98 -15.55
N VAL A 47 -8.14 31.17 -14.53
CA VAL A 47 -9.11 30.81 -13.48
C VAL A 47 -9.26 31.94 -12.46
N SER A 48 -8.14 32.55 -12.06
CA SER A 48 -8.13 33.63 -11.08
C SER A 48 -8.76 34.92 -11.61
N SER A 49 -8.71 35.17 -12.91
CA SER A 49 -9.32 36.38 -13.50
C SER A 49 -10.84 36.42 -13.37
N TRP A 50 -11.50 35.26 -13.20
CA TRP A 50 -12.93 35.21 -12.90
C TRP A 50 -13.28 35.81 -11.54
N LEU A 51 -12.29 36.00 -10.65
CA LEU A 51 -12.47 36.62 -9.34
C LEU A 51 -12.24 38.14 -9.38
N HIS A 52 -11.76 38.73 -10.48
CA HIS A 52 -11.56 40.19 -10.62
C HIS A 52 -12.77 41.03 -10.20
N PRO A 53 -14.03 40.67 -10.57
CA PRO A 53 -15.20 41.46 -10.18
C PRO A 53 -15.39 41.60 -8.66
N LEU A 54 -14.82 40.70 -7.85
CA LEU A 54 -14.89 40.77 -6.40
C LEU A 54 -13.98 41.86 -5.81
N PHE A 55 -12.95 42.28 -6.56
CA PHE A 55 -11.92 43.22 -6.10
C PHE A 55 -11.92 44.55 -6.86
N SER A 56 -12.62 44.64 -8.00
CA SER A 56 -12.71 45.83 -8.86
C SER A 56 -13.23 47.07 -8.14
N GLY A 57 -14.11 46.91 -7.15
CA GLY A 57 -14.66 48.02 -6.35
C GLY A 57 -13.78 48.48 -5.16
N LEU A 58 -12.66 47.80 -4.89
CA LEU A 58 -11.78 48.11 -3.76
C LEU A 58 -10.67 49.09 -4.15
N SER A 59 -10.15 49.85 -3.19
CA SER A 59 -8.98 50.71 -3.40
C SER A 59 -7.71 49.88 -3.55
N ASP A 60 -6.70 50.43 -4.24
CA ASP A 60 -5.41 49.74 -4.45
C ASP A 60 -4.77 49.26 -3.14
N ASN A 61 -4.80 50.09 -2.10
CA ASN A 61 -4.27 49.71 -0.78
C ASN A 61 -5.02 48.52 -0.17
N ALA A 62 -6.34 48.43 -0.37
CA ALA A 62 -7.14 47.31 0.10
C ALA A 62 -6.84 46.03 -0.70
N VAL A 63 -6.69 46.12 -2.03
CA VAL A 63 -6.32 44.98 -2.87
C VAL A 63 -4.92 44.47 -2.53
N ILE A 64 -3.96 45.36 -2.29
CA ILE A 64 -2.61 45.01 -1.82
C ILE A 64 -2.66 44.30 -0.46
N ALA A 65 -3.48 44.77 0.48
CA ALA A 65 -3.62 44.13 1.79
C ALA A 65 -4.19 42.70 1.67
N VAL A 66 -5.18 42.50 0.80
CA VAL A 66 -5.74 41.17 0.51
C VAL A 66 -4.69 40.27 -0.13
N GLU A 67 -3.97 40.75 -1.13
CA GLU A 67 -2.88 40.00 -1.79
C GLU A 67 -1.83 39.53 -0.78
N ARG A 68 -1.30 40.46 0.04
CA ARG A 68 -0.24 40.14 1.02
C ARG A 68 -0.73 39.21 2.10
N THR A 69 -1.98 39.37 2.55
CA THR A 69 -2.58 38.47 3.54
C THR A 69 -2.77 37.07 2.95
N ALA A 70 -3.29 36.97 1.72
CA ALA A 70 -3.47 35.69 1.04
C ALA A 70 -2.13 34.97 0.81
N TRP A 71 -1.10 35.71 0.40
CA TRP A 71 0.26 35.20 0.23
C TRP A 71 0.83 34.64 1.54
N TRP A 72 0.79 35.43 2.62
CA TRP A 72 1.31 35.00 3.94
C TRP A 72 0.54 33.81 4.52
N LEU A 73 -0.78 33.83 4.44
CA LEU A 73 -1.61 32.71 4.90
C LEU A 73 -1.35 31.45 4.07
N HIS A 74 -1.16 31.59 2.76
CA HIS A 74 -0.87 30.45 1.89
C HIS A 74 0.50 29.83 2.23
N ILE A 75 1.56 30.63 2.35
CA ILE A 75 2.90 30.11 2.66
C ILE A 75 2.98 29.49 4.06
N VAL A 76 2.37 30.13 5.07
CA VAL A 76 2.28 29.56 6.42
C VAL A 76 1.45 28.28 6.40
N GLY A 77 0.35 28.27 5.65
CA GLY A 77 -0.47 27.08 5.43
C GLY A 77 0.35 25.94 4.83
N ILE A 78 1.12 26.18 3.77
CA ILE A 78 2.00 25.15 3.18
C ILE A 78 2.96 24.58 4.22
N PHE A 79 3.60 25.41 5.04
CA PHE A 79 4.52 24.92 6.08
C PHE A 79 3.81 24.10 7.15
N ILE A 80 2.60 24.48 7.56
CA ILE A 80 1.79 23.68 8.49
C ILE A 80 1.43 22.33 7.86
N PHE A 81 0.98 22.32 6.61
CA PHE A 81 0.60 21.10 5.90
C PHE A 81 1.77 20.16 5.71
N LEU A 82 2.95 20.69 5.35
CA LEU A 82 4.17 19.92 5.18
C LEU A 82 4.53 19.12 6.44
N ASN A 83 4.35 19.72 7.63
CA ASN A 83 4.58 19.06 8.91
C ASN A 83 3.45 18.06 9.28
N TYR A 84 2.27 18.22 8.70
CA TYR A 84 1.13 17.32 8.90
C TYR A 84 1.24 16.04 8.06
N LEU A 85 1.82 16.12 6.85
CA LEU A 85 1.92 15.02 5.89
C LEU A 85 2.43 13.69 6.52
N PRO A 86 3.52 13.66 7.32
CA PRO A 86 4.09 12.41 7.86
C PRO A 86 3.17 11.63 8.79
N TYR A 87 2.14 12.28 9.33
CA TYR A 87 1.21 11.68 10.29
C TYR A 87 -0.19 11.44 9.70
N SER A 88 -0.40 11.85 8.46
CA SER A 88 -1.69 11.82 7.78
C SER A 88 -1.75 10.71 6.72
N LYS A 89 -2.97 10.42 6.26
CA LYS A 89 -3.23 9.55 5.10
C LYS A 89 -2.62 10.06 3.79
N HIS A 90 -2.24 11.33 3.75
CA HIS A 90 -1.62 11.96 2.58
C HIS A 90 -0.11 11.66 2.48
N LEU A 91 0.48 10.94 3.45
CA LEU A 91 1.86 10.44 3.37
C LEU A 91 2.12 9.63 2.09
N HIS A 92 1.08 9.03 1.49
CA HIS A 92 1.20 8.31 0.23
C HIS A 92 1.79 9.18 -0.89
N ILE A 93 1.61 10.50 -0.90
CA ILE A 93 2.19 11.36 -1.96
C ILE A 93 3.71 11.34 -1.92
N ILE A 94 4.29 11.26 -0.71
CA ILE A 94 5.75 11.20 -0.54
C ILE A 94 6.26 9.81 -0.91
N LEU A 95 5.56 8.74 -0.48
CA LEU A 95 6.03 7.37 -0.62
C LEU A 95 5.67 6.72 -1.96
N ALA A 96 4.68 7.24 -2.69
CA ALA A 96 4.30 6.73 -4.02
C ALA A 96 5.45 6.82 -5.03
N PHE A 97 6.29 7.86 -4.97
CA PHE A 97 7.44 8.01 -5.87
C PHE A 97 8.50 6.92 -5.63
N PRO A 98 9.05 6.72 -4.42
CA PRO A 98 9.89 5.57 -4.12
C PRO A 98 9.23 4.23 -4.48
N ASN A 99 7.92 4.08 -4.20
CA ASN A 99 7.21 2.84 -4.47
C ASN A 99 7.16 2.50 -5.97
N ALA A 100 6.92 3.51 -6.80
CA ALA A 100 6.94 3.39 -8.25
C ALA A 100 8.36 3.11 -8.76
N TYR A 101 9.38 3.78 -8.20
CA TYR A 101 10.79 3.56 -8.57
C TYR A 101 11.23 2.12 -8.31
N TYR A 102 10.91 1.57 -7.15
CA TYR A 102 11.27 0.20 -6.77
C TYR A 102 10.26 -0.85 -7.25
N THR A 103 9.38 -0.52 -8.20
CA THR A 103 8.31 -1.42 -8.63
C THR A 103 8.87 -2.75 -9.15
N ARG A 104 8.08 -3.82 -9.01
CA ARG A 104 8.51 -5.15 -9.41
C ARG A 104 8.61 -5.24 -10.93
N LEU A 105 9.78 -5.65 -11.42
CA LEU A 105 10.06 -5.83 -12.86
C LEU A 105 9.70 -7.24 -13.36
N HIS A 106 9.41 -8.16 -12.44
CA HIS A 106 8.94 -9.51 -12.76
C HIS A 106 7.49 -9.49 -13.23
N PRO A 107 7.08 -10.49 -14.03
CA PRO A 107 5.69 -10.66 -14.40
C PRO A 107 4.77 -10.62 -13.18
N LYS A 108 3.73 -9.79 -13.29
CA LYS A 108 2.65 -9.79 -12.34
C LYS A 108 2.06 -11.22 -12.30
N GLY A 109 2.15 -11.87 -11.15
CA GLY A 109 1.58 -13.19 -10.88
C GLY A 109 2.62 -14.19 -10.42
N GLU A 110 3.90 -13.86 -10.62
CA GLU A 110 5.01 -14.67 -10.18
C GLU A 110 5.06 -14.74 -8.64
N ILE A 111 4.80 -15.92 -8.09
CA ILE A 111 4.97 -16.22 -6.67
C ILE A 111 6.44 -16.55 -6.45
N ARG A 112 7.10 -15.80 -5.55
CA ARG A 112 8.52 -15.98 -5.26
C ARG A 112 8.71 -17.29 -4.48
N ASN A 113 9.52 -18.22 -4.98
CA ASN A 113 9.85 -19.44 -4.23
C ASN A 113 10.65 -19.12 -2.96
N MET A 114 10.53 -19.97 -1.94
CA MET A 114 11.38 -19.88 -0.75
C MET A 114 12.69 -20.62 -1.04
N PRO A 115 13.85 -19.93 -1.05
CA PRO A 115 15.12 -20.58 -1.38
C PRO A 115 15.48 -21.71 -0.42
N SER A 116 15.13 -21.59 0.87
CA SER A 116 15.37 -22.63 1.87
C SER A 116 14.69 -23.95 1.52
N VAL A 117 13.39 -23.91 1.20
CA VAL A 117 12.62 -25.09 0.80
C VAL A 117 13.06 -25.61 -0.57
N GLN A 118 13.36 -24.71 -1.51
CA GLN A 118 13.84 -25.11 -2.84
C GLN A 118 15.17 -25.86 -2.76
N ASN A 119 16.09 -25.41 -1.90
CA ASN A 119 17.36 -26.07 -1.68
C ASN A 119 17.17 -27.44 -1.02
N GLU A 120 16.28 -27.57 -0.03
CA GLU A 120 15.97 -28.86 0.59
C GLU A 120 15.46 -29.89 -0.43
N VAL A 121 14.55 -29.47 -1.32
CA VAL A 121 14.04 -30.33 -2.39
C VAL A 121 15.18 -30.70 -3.37
N LEU A 122 16.07 -29.76 -3.71
CA LEU A 122 17.22 -30.04 -4.56
C LEU A 122 18.17 -31.05 -3.91
N TYR A 123 18.43 -30.93 -2.61
CA TYR A 123 19.29 -31.86 -1.87
C TYR A 123 18.66 -33.24 -1.73
N ALA A 124 17.33 -33.32 -1.57
CA ALA A 124 16.62 -34.59 -1.60
C ALA A 124 16.73 -35.30 -2.97
N MET A 125 16.80 -34.54 -4.07
CA MET A 125 16.97 -35.08 -5.42
C MET A 125 18.44 -35.34 -5.81
N GLN A 126 19.37 -34.55 -5.28
CA GLN A 126 20.82 -34.58 -5.56
C GLN A 126 21.61 -34.48 -4.23
N PRO A 127 21.71 -35.57 -3.46
CA PRO A 127 22.31 -35.57 -2.12
C PRO A 127 23.77 -35.08 -2.09
N GLU A 128 24.50 -35.24 -3.19
CA GLU A 128 25.89 -34.79 -3.34
C GLU A 128 26.07 -33.26 -3.31
N LEU A 129 24.99 -32.49 -3.55
CA LEU A 129 25.00 -31.04 -3.48
C LEU A 129 24.65 -30.50 -2.07
N ALA A 130 24.29 -31.38 -1.14
CA ALA A 130 23.91 -30.99 0.21
C ALA A 130 25.14 -30.45 0.98
N PRO A 131 25.11 -29.21 1.48
CA PRO A 131 26.19 -28.67 2.29
C PRO A 131 26.28 -29.42 3.63
N ALA A 132 27.50 -29.77 4.05
CA ALA A 132 27.73 -30.52 5.28
C ALA A 132 27.28 -29.78 6.57
N ASP A 133 27.20 -28.44 6.50
CA ASP A 133 26.84 -27.56 7.61
C ASP A 133 25.49 -26.83 7.37
N ALA A 134 24.52 -27.50 6.75
CA ALA A 134 23.20 -26.92 6.49
C ALA A 134 22.50 -26.55 7.82
N ALA A 135 22.40 -25.25 8.11
CA ALA A 135 21.57 -24.77 9.20
C ALA A 135 20.09 -24.83 8.79
N PRO A 136 19.19 -25.30 9.67
CA PRO A 136 17.76 -25.24 9.39
C PRO A 136 17.32 -23.79 9.22
N PRO A 137 16.38 -23.50 8.30
CA PRO A 137 15.86 -22.16 8.13
C PRO A 137 15.17 -21.68 9.41
N ASP A 138 15.39 -20.41 9.77
CA ASP A 138 14.87 -19.85 11.02
C ASP A 138 13.33 -19.77 11.03
N LYS A 139 12.70 -19.46 9.88
CA LYS A 139 11.25 -19.32 9.72
C LYS A 139 10.79 -19.59 8.29
N PHE A 140 9.56 -20.05 8.16
CA PHE A 140 8.82 -20.18 6.91
C PHE A 140 7.71 -19.13 6.79
N GLY A 141 7.78 -18.30 5.76
CA GLY A 141 6.80 -17.24 5.55
C GLY A 141 6.94 -16.07 6.53
N ALA A 142 5.82 -15.40 6.79
CA ALA A 142 5.76 -14.29 7.74
C ALA A 142 4.68 -14.52 8.80
N LYS A 143 5.04 -14.34 10.08
CA LYS A 143 4.08 -14.30 11.19
C LYS A 143 3.76 -12.87 11.57
N ASP A 144 4.76 -12.00 11.55
CA ASP A 144 4.62 -10.58 11.85
C ASP A 144 5.36 -9.70 10.83
N VAL A 145 5.25 -8.37 10.97
CA VAL A 145 5.84 -7.38 10.05
C VAL A 145 7.37 -7.46 9.96
N PHE A 146 8.06 -8.06 10.94
CA PHE A 146 9.51 -8.26 10.91
C PHE A 146 9.94 -9.35 9.92
N ASP A 147 9.04 -10.27 9.60
CA ASP A 147 9.32 -11.37 8.68
C ASP A 147 8.99 -10.98 7.22
N LEU A 148 8.27 -9.86 7.03
CA LEU A 148 7.97 -9.31 5.72
C LEU A 148 9.17 -8.58 5.13
N SER A 149 9.26 -8.56 3.79
CA SER A 149 10.30 -7.79 3.12
C SER A 149 10.09 -6.29 3.32
N TRP A 150 11.17 -5.51 3.32
CA TRP A 150 11.10 -4.04 3.34
C TRP A 150 10.18 -3.49 2.24
N ARG A 151 10.07 -4.19 1.11
CA ARG A 151 9.19 -3.83 -0.01
C ARG A 151 7.71 -3.96 0.38
N ASN A 152 7.34 -5.02 1.09
CA ASN A 152 5.97 -5.18 1.59
C ASN A 152 5.62 -4.07 2.59
N LEU A 153 6.58 -3.65 3.41
CA LEU A 153 6.38 -2.56 4.37
C LEU A 153 6.21 -1.21 3.64
N LEU A 154 7.03 -0.94 2.62
CA LEU A 154 6.90 0.25 1.78
C LEU A 154 5.55 0.27 1.04
N ASP A 155 5.12 -0.86 0.49
CA ASP A 155 3.83 -1.01 -0.18
C ASP A 155 2.67 -0.67 0.80
N ALA A 156 2.76 -1.12 2.07
CA ALA A 156 1.76 -0.84 3.11
C ALA A 156 1.64 0.65 3.42
N TYR A 157 2.76 1.36 3.56
CA TYR A 157 2.77 2.81 3.77
C TYR A 157 2.39 3.62 2.52
N SER A 158 2.62 3.09 1.33
CA SER A 158 2.29 3.74 0.05
C SER A 158 0.83 3.58 -0.36
N CYS A 159 0.05 2.76 0.37
CA CYS A 159 -1.35 2.51 0.06
C CYS A 159 -2.18 3.80 0.15
N THR A 160 -2.90 4.13 -0.91
CA THR A 160 -3.77 5.32 -0.99
C THR A 160 -5.17 5.12 -0.40
N GLU A 161 -5.48 3.93 0.15
CA GLU A 161 -6.80 3.53 0.63
C GLU A 161 -7.95 3.64 -0.41
N CYS A 162 -7.64 3.79 -1.71
CA CYS A 162 -8.62 4.03 -2.78
C CYS A 162 -9.63 2.90 -3.02
N GLY A 163 -9.32 1.66 -2.59
CA GLY A 163 -10.26 0.53 -2.64
C GLY A 163 -10.39 -0.19 -3.98
N ARG A 164 -9.69 0.23 -5.05
CA ARG A 164 -9.70 -0.44 -6.36
C ARG A 164 -9.42 -1.95 -6.26
N CYS A 165 -8.42 -2.31 -5.46
CA CYS A 165 -8.06 -3.71 -5.21
C CYS A 165 -9.18 -4.53 -4.55
N SER A 166 -10.03 -3.90 -3.75
CA SER A 166 -11.18 -4.55 -3.09
C SER A 166 -12.38 -4.63 -4.02
N ALA A 167 -12.63 -3.58 -4.81
CA ALA A 167 -13.68 -3.58 -5.84
C ALA A 167 -13.46 -4.68 -6.88
N ALA A 168 -12.20 -4.95 -7.25
CA ALA A 168 -11.85 -6.00 -8.20
C ALA A 168 -11.71 -7.39 -7.58
N CYS A 169 -11.72 -7.53 -6.25
CA CYS A 169 -11.51 -8.81 -5.60
C CYS A 169 -12.80 -9.66 -5.63
N PRO A 170 -12.79 -10.88 -6.22
CA PRO A 170 -13.98 -11.74 -6.26
C PRO A 170 -14.45 -12.15 -4.86
N ALA A 171 -13.52 -12.35 -3.92
CA ALA A 171 -13.85 -12.69 -2.54
C ALA A 171 -14.56 -11.54 -1.83
N THR A 172 -14.08 -10.30 -2.00
CA THR A 172 -14.75 -9.11 -1.44
C THR A 172 -16.13 -8.93 -2.05
N GLN A 173 -16.27 -9.07 -3.38
CA GLN A 173 -17.55 -8.89 -4.08
C GLN A 173 -18.62 -9.91 -3.66
N THR A 174 -18.20 -11.11 -3.25
CA THR A 174 -19.10 -12.17 -2.75
C THR A 174 -19.39 -12.09 -1.25
N GLY A 175 -18.96 -11.01 -0.58
CA GLY A 175 -19.23 -10.79 0.84
C GLY A 175 -18.34 -11.58 1.80
N LYS A 176 -17.25 -12.20 1.33
CA LYS A 176 -16.25 -12.83 2.22
C LYS A 176 -15.47 -11.76 2.98
N LEU A 177 -14.84 -12.16 4.09
CA LEU A 177 -14.12 -11.23 4.97
C LEU A 177 -12.90 -10.57 4.31
N LEU A 178 -12.30 -11.20 3.29
CA LEU A 178 -11.11 -10.66 2.62
C LEU A 178 -11.39 -9.33 1.94
N SER A 179 -10.60 -8.32 2.32
CA SER A 179 -10.43 -7.07 1.58
C SER A 179 -8.94 -6.83 1.35
N PRO A 180 -8.45 -6.88 0.09
CA PRO A 180 -7.04 -6.60 -0.20
C PRO A 180 -6.59 -5.20 0.23
N ARG A 181 -7.52 -4.23 0.33
CA ARG A 181 -7.22 -2.91 0.90
C ARG A 181 -6.95 -3.04 2.40
N LYS A 182 -7.80 -3.79 3.12
CA LYS A 182 -7.65 -4.00 4.56
C LYS A 182 -6.30 -4.68 4.89
N ILE A 183 -5.87 -5.69 4.12
CA ILE A 183 -4.55 -6.31 4.28
C ILE A 183 -3.40 -5.28 4.35
N MET A 184 -3.42 -4.29 3.45
CA MET A 184 -2.39 -3.25 3.40
C MET A 184 -2.48 -2.29 4.59
N MET A 185 -3.71 -1.89 4.94
CA MET A 185 -3.97 -1.01 6.08
C MET A 185 -3.57 -1.67 7.40
N ASP A 186 -3.96 -2.93 7.60
CA ASP A 186 -3.64 -3.70 8.79
C ASP A 186 -2.13 -3.92 8.95
N THR A 187 -1.43 -4.19 7.85
CA THR A 187 0.04 -4.27 7.84
C THR A 187 0.67 -2.95 8.26
N ARG A 188 0.19 -1.81 7.73
CA ARG A 188 0.65 -0.48 8.14
C ARG A 188 0.33 -0.19 9.60
N ASP A 189 -0.87 -0.52 10.05
CA ASP A 189 -1.31 -0.25 11.41
C ASP A 189 -0.49 -1.08 12.41
N ARG A 190 -0.11 -2.33 12.07
CA ARG A 190 0.87 -3.11 12.85
C ARG A 190 2.25 -2.45 12.87
N LEU A 191 2.75 -1.94 11.73
CA LEU A 191 4.03 -1.21 11.69
C LEU A 191 4.00 0.05 12.57
N GLU A 192 2.88 0.76 12.61
CA GLU A 192 2.69 1.94 13.44
C GLU A 192 2.67 1.60 14.94
N ASP A 193 2.05 0.49 15.32
CA ASP A 193 2.08 -0.02 16.70
C ASP A 193 3.50 -0.46 17.10
N VAL A 194 4.22 -1.16 16.23
CA VAL A 194 5.64 -1.50 16.42
C VAL A 194 6.50 -0.24 16.58
N ARG A 195 6.28 0.78 15.74
CA ARG A 195 6.98 2.08 15.83
C ARG A 195 6.75 2.75 17.18
N LYS A 196 5.50 2.80 17.67
CA LYS A 196 5.18 3.38 18.99
C LYS A 196 5.81 2.59 20.13
N ASN A 197 5.83 1.26 20.02
CA ASN A 197 6.48 0.38 20.99
C ASN A 197 7.98 0.70 21.08
N ILE A 198 8.71 0.69 19.96
CA ILE A 198 10.14 1.02 19.90
C ILE A 198 10.40 2.44 20.42
N LYS A 199 9.59 3.42 20.02
CA LYS A 199 9.74 4.81 20.47
C LYS A 199 9.61 4.95 22.00
N SER A 200 8.76 4.14 22.62
CA SER A 200 8.51 4.20 24.07
C SER A 200 9.54 3.42 24.88
N ASN A 201 10.07 2.33 24.31
CA ASN A 201 10.93 1.38 25.01
C ASN A 201 12.42 1.46 24.63
N GLY A 202 12.78 2.19 23.56
CA GLY A 202 14.12 2.22 22.96
C GLY A 202 14.40 1.05 22.01
N GLU A 203 13.80 -0.11 22.27
CA GLU A 203 13.86 -1.32 21.46
C GLU A 203 12.47 -1.94 21.33
N PHE A 204 12.29 -2.86 20.38
CA PHE A 204 11.04 -3.59 20.28
C PHE A 204 10.90 -4.55 21.46
N LYS A 205 9.85 -4.35 22.27
CA LYS A 205 9.44 -5.30 23.31
C LYS A 205 8.18 -6.00 22.86
N ASP A 206 8.19 -7.33 22.93
CA ASP A 206 7.05 -8.16 22.53
C ASP A 206 5.77 -7.68 23.24
N ASP A 207 4.79 -7.28 22.43
CA ASP A 207 3.49 -6.80 22.86
C ASP A 207 2.40 -7.88 22.78
N GLY A 208 2.78 -9.12 22.46
CA GLY A 208 1.88 -10.26 22.31
C GLY A 208 0.96 -10.16 21.08
N LYS A 209 1.23 -9.23 20.17
CA LYS A 209 0.46 -9.04 18.93
C LYS A 209 1.29 -9.47 17.74
N THR A 210 0.66 -10.12 16.77
CA THR A 210 1.27 -10.41 15.47
C THR A 210 0.36 -9.96 14.33
N LEU A 211 0.95 -9.67 13.16
CA LEU A 211 0.17 -9.37 11.96
C LEU A 211 -0.81 -10.52 11.64
N LEU A 212 -0.32 -11.75 11.72
CA LEU A 212 -1.16 -12.95 11.63
C LEU A 212 -2.05 -13.08 12.89
N HIS A 213 -3.30 -13.48 12.70
CA HIS A 213 -4.35 -13.64 13.72
C HIS A 213 -4.92 -12.35 14.33
N GLN A 214 -4.09 -11.44 14.87
CA GLN A 214 -4.63 -10.26 15.58
C GLN A 214 -5.07 -9.13 14.64
N TYR A 215 -4.37 -8.95 13.52
CA TYR A 215 -4.71 -7.92 12.53
C TYR A 215 -5.40 -8.54 11.30
N ILE A 216 -4.80 -9.61 10.77
CA ILE A 216 -5.29 -10.35 9.61
C ILE A 216 -5.70 -11.75 10.05
N SER A 217 -6.98 -12.07 9.89
CA SER A 217 -7.54 -13.35 10.29
C SER A 217 -7.25 -14.47 9.29
N VAL A 218 -7.28 -15.73 9.77
CA VAL A 218 -7.11 -16.92 8.93
C VAL A 218 -8.20 -17.01 7.85
N GLU A 219 -9.43 -16.58 8.14
CA GLU A 219 -10.53 -16.59 7.18
C GLU A 219 -10.29 -15.60 6.02
N GLU A 220 -9.80 -14.39 6.33
CA GLU A 220 -9.39 -13.44 5.30
C GLU A 220 -8.29 -14.03 4.42
N LEU A 221 -7.30 -14.70 5.03
CA LEU A 221 -6.23 -15.33 4.30
C LEU A 221 -6.74 -16.44 3.42
N ARG A 222 -7.60 -17.37 3.90
CA ARG A 222 -8.11 -18.50 3.12
C ARG A 222 -9.06 -18.10 1.99
N ALA A 223 -9.77 -16.97 2.12
CA ALA A 223 -10.66 -16.48 1.07
C ALA A 223 -9.93 -16.02 -0.21
N CYS A 224 -8.62 -15.77 -0.16
CA CYS A 224 -7.85 -15.34 -1.35
C CYS A 224 -7.69 -16.47 -2.38
N THR A 225 -8.11 -16.26 -3.62
CA THR A 225 -7.96 -17.26 -4.70
C THR A 225 -6.68 -17.10 -5.51
N THR A 226 -5.76 -16.22 -5.06
CA THR A 226 -4.52 -15.87 -5.76
C THR A 226 -4.71 -15.45 -7.23
N CYS A 227 -5.91 -14.96 -7.60
CA CYS A 227 -6.26 -14.51 -8.96
C CYS A 227 -5.58 -13.21 -9.41
N GLN A 228 -4.84 -12.56 -8.51
CA GLN A 228 -4.00 -11.40 -8.79
C GLN A 228 -4.68 -10.08 -9.19
N ALA A 229 -6.01 -10.02 -9.27
CA ALA A 229 -6.75 -8.81 -9.63
C ALA A 229 -6.37 -7.58 -8.80
N CYS A 230 -6.13 -7.74 -7.49
CA CYS A 230 -5.74 -6.65 -6.61
C CYS A 230 -4.40 -5.98 -6.98
N VAL A 231 -3.47 -6.74 -7.55
CA VAL A 231 -2.14 -6.25 -7.99
C VAL A 231 -2.23 -5.58 -9.36
N GLN A 232 -3.15 -6.05 -10.21
CA GLN A 232 -3.37 -5.45 -11.53
C GLN A 232 -4.02 -4.07 -11.42
N GLU A 233 -5.02 -3.95 -10.57
CA GLU A 233 -5.84 -2.75 -10.41
C GLU A 233 -5.22 -1.66 -9.54
N CYS A 234 -4.04 -1.93 -8.97
CA CYS A 234 -3.38 -0.97 -8.12
C CYS A 234 -2.76 0.18 -8.94
N PRO A 235 -3.16 1.45 -8.70
CA PRO A 235 -2.61 2.60 -9.43
C PRO A 235 -1.17 2.97 -9.01
N VAL A 236 -0.71 2.46 -7.88
CA VAL A 236 0.63 2.73 -7.32
C VAL A 236 1.51 1.47 -7.26
N ASN A 237 1.11 0.40 -7.97
CA ASN A 237 1.87 -0.86 -8.10
C ASN A 237 2.27 -1.53 -6.76
N ILE A 238 1.33 -1.64 -5.82
CA ILE A 238 1.50 -2.40 -4.58
C ILE A 238 0.94 -3.83 -4.70
N SER A 239 1.46 -4.75 -3.89
CA SER A 239 1.06 -6.17 -3.91
C SER A 239 0.51 -6.66 -2.56
N PRO A 240 -0.81 -6.55 -2.32
CA PRO A 240 -1.43 -7.21 -1.16
C PRO A 240 -1.29 -8.73 -1.20
N LEU A 241 -1.21 -9.31 -2.42
CA LEU A 241 -1.08 -10.75 -2.63
C LEU A 241 0.21 -11.31 -2.02
N GLU A 242 1.31 -10.58 -2.10
CA GLU A 242 2.60 -11.05 -1.60
C GLU A 242 2.57 -11.23 -0.07
N ILE A 243 2.01 -10.25 0.65
CA ILE A 243 1.79 -10.33 2.10
C ILE A 243 0.88 -11.53 2.43
N ILE A 244 -0.23 -11.71 1.70
CA ILE A 244 -1.14 -12.85 1.93
C ILE A 244 -0.41 -14.19 1.75
N VAL A 245 0.45 -14.32 0.74
CA VAL A 245 1.21 -15.55 0.48
C VAL A 245 2.20 -15.84 1.60
N GLU A 246 2.94 -14.84 2.09
CA GLU A 246 3.87 -15.02 3.20
C GLU A 246 3.15 -15.40 4.50
N LEU A 247 2.01 -14.77 4.80
CA LEU A 247 1.19 -15.13 5.96
C LEU A 247 0.63 -16.57 5.86
N ARG A 248 0.20 -16.98 4.66
CA ARG A 248 -0.26 -18.36 4.40
C ARG A 248 0.87 -19.38 4.56
N ARG A 249 2.09 -19.03 4.17
CA ARG A 249 3.27 -19.89 4.36
C ARG A 249 3.52 -20.17 5.83
N SER A 250 3.50 -19.14 6.67
CA SER A 250 3.66 -19.31 8.12
C SER A 250 2.51 -20.14 8.72
N LEU A 251 1.25 -19.88 8.34
CA LEU A 251 0.12 -20.69 8.79
C LEU A 251 0.29 -22.19 8.51
N ILE A 252 0.79 -22.55 7.33
CA ILE A 252 0.92 -23.96 6.94
C ILE A 252 2.16 -24.59 7.57
N MET A 253 3.33 -23.98 7.42
CA MET A 253 4.61 -24.62 7.73
C MET A 253 5.08 -24.40 9.17
N GLU A 254 4.67 -23.31 9.82
CA GLU A 254 5.01 -23.04 11.23
C GLU A 254 3.90 -23.50 12.18
N GLU A 255 2.64 -23.20 11.84
CA GLU A 255 1.51 -23.49 12.73
C GLU A 255 0.78 -24.80 12.41
N SER A 256 1.16 -25.51 11.35
CA SER A 256 0.45 -26.72 10.88
C SER A 256 -1.06 -26.51 10.68
N ASN A 257 -1.48 -25.28 10.38
CA ASN A 257 -2.88 -24.85 10.30
C ASN A 257 -3.43 -25.04 8.88
N ALA A 258 -3.24 -26.23 8.33
CA ALA A 258 -3.80 -26.62 7.04
C ALA A 258 -5.21 -27.22 7.22
N PRO A 259 -6.19 -26.85 6.36
CA PRO A 259 -7.47 -27.56 6.28
C PRO A 259 -7.29 -29.06 6.06
N ALA A 260 -8.18 -29.89 6.59
CA ALA A 260 -8.08 -31.34 6.50
C ALA A 260 -8.04 -31.84 5.05
N GLU A 261 -8.76 -31.16 4.16
CA GLU A 261 -8.79 -31.44 2.72
C GLU A 261 -7.42 -31.20 2.07
N TRP A 262 -6.68 -30.18 2.52
CA TRP A 262 -5.33 -29.90 2.02
C TRP A 262 -4.32 -30.91 2.53
N ASN A 263 -4.46 -31.37 3.79
CA ASN A 263 -3.62 -32.44 4.31
C ASN A 263 -3.80 -33.73 3.51
N ALA A 264 -5.04 -34.10 3.21
CA ALA A 264 -5.33 -35.26 2.36
C ALA A 264 -4.72 -35.09 0.95
N MET A 265 -4.84 -33.90 0.36
CA MET A 265 -4.21 -33.58 -0.92
C MET A 265 -2.69 -33.69 -0.87
N ASN A 266 -2.03 -33.10 0.14
CA ASN A 266 -0.58 -33.14 0.29
C ASN A 266 -0.07 -34.57 0.44
N SER A 267 -0.71 -35.37 1.29
CA SER A 267 -0.36 -36.79 1.43
C SER A 267 -0.57 -37.57 0.14
N ASN A 268 -1.58 -37.25 -0.68
CA ASN A 268 -1.75 -37.88 -1.99
C ASN A 268 -0.64 -37.47 -2.96
N ILE A 269 -0.21 -36.19 -2.95
CA ILE A 269 0.89 -35.71 -3.79
C ILE A 269 2.19 -36.43 -3.41
N GLU A 270 2.47 -36.56 -2.11
CA GLU A 270 3.68 -37.23 -1.61
C GLU A 270 3.73 -38.71 -1.96
N ASN A 271 2.62 -39.44 -1.79
CA ASN A 271 2.60 -40.90 -1.97
C ASN A 271 2.32 -41.33 -3.41
N ASN A 272 1.48 -40.58 -4.11
CA ASN A 272 0.96 -40.98 -5.43
C ASN A 272 1.36 -40.01 -6.53
N PHE A 273 2.13 -38.93 -6.27
CA PHE A 273 2.45 -37.88 -7.24
C PHE A 273 1.22 -37.27 -7.93
N ALA A 274 0.06 -37.26 -7.26
CA ALA A 274 -1.20 -36.70 -7.74
C ALA A 274 -2.01 -36.11 -6.58
N PRO A 275 -2.70 -34.97 -6.76
CA PRO A 275 -3.52 -34.37 -5.70
C PRO A 275 -4.75 -35.21 -5.34
N TRP A 276 -5.23 -36.01 -6.29
CA TRP A 276 -6.37 -36.89 -6.14
C TRP A 276 -5.89 -38.33 -5.99
N LYS A 277 -6.59 -39.10 -5.16
CA LYS A 277 -6.28 -40.51 -4.90
C LYS A 277 -6.75 -41.39 -6.07
N PHE A 278 -6.04 -41.32 -7.19
CA PHE A 278 -6.20 -42.24 -8.32
C PHE A 278 -5.16 -43.35 -8.24
N ASN A 279 -5.52 -44.55 -8.71
CA ASN A 279 -4.55 -45.61 -8.88
C ASN A 279 -3.54 -45.20 -9.97
N PRO A 280 -2.21 -45.27 -9.73
CA PRO A 280 -1.21 -44.98 -10.75
C PRO A 280 -1.43 -45.72 -12.07
N ASP A 281 -1.92 -46.97 -12.03
CA ASP A 281 -2.19 -47.78 -13.23
C ASP A 281 -3.34 -47.24 -14.10
N GLU A 282 -4.26 -46.47 -13.50
CA GLU A 282 -5.41 -45.89 -14.20
C GLU A 282 -5.12 -44.49 -14.76
N ARG A 283 -3.93 -43.92 -14.51
CA ARG A 283 -3.57 -42.56 -14.92
C ARG A 283 -3.67 -42.32 -16.41
N ASP A 284 -3.38 -43.34 -17.22
CA ASP A 284 -3.35 -43.24 -18.68
C ASP A 284 -4.64 -43.80 -19.33
N ALA A 285 -5.62 -44.25 -18.53
CA ALA A 285 -6.85 -44.85 -19.05
C ALA A 285 -7.62 -43.91 -19.99
N TRP A 286 -7.60 -42.59 -19.72
CA TRP A 286 -8.23 -41.58 -20.57
C TRP A 286 -7.64 -41.53 -22.00
N MET A 287 -6.38 -41.96 -22.20
CA MET A 287 -5.77 -42.02 -23.53
C MET A 287 -6.38 -43.13 -24.41
N ALA A 288 -6.94 -44.18 -23.80
CA ALA A 288 -7.62 -45.27 -24.51
C ALA A 288 -9.10 -44.95 -24.80
N GLU A 289 -9.67 -43.93 -24.16
CA GLU A 289 -11.05 -43.48 -24.33
C GLU A 289 -11.20 -42.34 -25.37
N SER A 290 -10.08 -41.87 -25.96
CA SER A 290 -10.03 -40.76 -26.93
C SER A 290 -10.00 -41.22 -28.40
#